data_AF-A0A1G2PLK6-F1
#
_entry.id   AF-A0A1G2PLK6-F1
#
_cell.length_a   1.000
_cell.length_b   1.000
_cell.length_c   1.000
_cell.angle_alpha   90.00
_cell.angle_beta   90.00
_cell.angle_gamma   90.00
#
_symmetry.space_group_name_H-M   'P 1'
#
loop_
_entity.id
_entity.type
_entity.pdbx_description
1 polymer ?
#
loop_
_entity_poly.entity_id
_entity_poly.type
_entity_poly.pdbx_seq_one_letter_code
_entity_poly.pdbx_strand_id
1 'polypeptide(L)' 'MKYQMTCTCGQVMAVDADSRDAAVAQLKELMTEEATAQHFAEKHAGEQAPTLEQAHAGIEQNVVEAA' A
#
# COMPACT_ATOMS: atom_id res chain seq x y z
N MET A 1 0.17 -16.51 -6.10
CA MET A 1 1.41 -15.78 -6.45
C MET A 1 1.61 -14.70 -5.40
N LYS A 2 2.86 -14.31 -5.13
CA LYS A 2 3.11 -13.25 -4.15
C LYS A 2 3.17 -11.93 -4.89
N TYR A 3 2.41 -10.95 -4.45
CA TYR A 3 2.45 -9.58 -4.95
C TYR A 3 2.93 -8.65 -3.85
N GLN A 4 3.65 -7.61 -4.23
CA GLN A 4 4.18 -6.64 -3.28
C GLN A 4 4.20 -5.22 -3.84
N MET A 5 4.24 -4.26 -2.93
CA MET A 5 4.61 -2.88 -3.21
C MET A 5 5.61 -2.40 -2.16
N THR A 6 6.52 -1.55 -2.60
CA THR A 6 7.52 -0.94 -1.71
C THR A 6 7.20 0.55 -1.58
N CYS A 7 6.94 0.99 -0.35
CA CYS A 7 6.83 2.42 -0.05
C CYS A 7 8.22 3.07 -0.14
N THR A 8 8.26 4.37 -0.45
CA THR A 8 9.51 5.15 -0.52
C THR A 8 10.28 5.17 0.80
N CYS A 9 9.60 4.94 1.93
CA CYS A 9 10.22 4.77 3.25
C CYS A 9 10.91 3.40 3.45
N GLY A 10 10.88 2.51 2.45
CA GLY A 10 11.48 1.18 2.48
C GLY A 10 10.59 0.08 3.07
N GLN A 11 9.40 0.42 3.57
CA GLN A 11 8.43 -0.58 4.00
C GLN A 11 7.86 -1.34 2.80
N VAL A 12 7.93 -2.67 2.86
CA VAL A 12 7.35 -3.57 1.86
C VAL A 12 6.03 -4.11 2.39
N MET A 13 4.98 -4.01 1.60
CA MET A 13 3.68 -4.65 1.84
C MET A 13 3.49 -5.73 0.80
N ALA A 14 3.16 -6.94 1.23
CA ALA A 14 2.99 -8.08 0.34
C ALA A 14 1.77 -8.92 0.71
N VAL A 15 1.12 -9.47 -0.31
CA VAL A 15 -0.07 -10.33 -0.19
C VAL A 15 0.06 -11.52 -1.14
N ASP A 16 -0.57 -12.63 -0.78
CA ASP A 16 -0.75 -13.77 -1.68
C ASP A 16 -2.07 -13.60 -2.45
N ALA A 17 -2.01 -13.65 -3.77
CA ALA A 17 -3.19 -13.53 -4.63
C ALA A 17 -3.05 -14.33 -5.93
N ASP A 18 -4.18 -14.65 -6.53
CA ASP A 18 -4.26 -15.39 -7.80
C ASP A 18 -4.17 -14.47 -9.03
N SER A 19 -4.18 -13.16 -8.83
CA SER A 19 -3.98 -12.16 -9.88
C SER A 19 -3.54 -10.82 -9.28
N ARG A 20 -3.03 -9.94 -10.14
CA ARG A 20 -2.71 -8.56 -9.78
C ARG A 20 -3.93 -7.80 -9.26
N ASP A 21 -5.09 -7.95 -9.90
CA ASP A 21 -6.31 -7.24 -9.49
C ASP A 21 -6.79 -7.71 -8.11
N ALA A 22 -6.68 -9.02 -7.84
CA ALA A 22 -6.94 -9.57 -6.51
C ALA A 22 -5.94 -9.05 -5.47
N ALA A 23 -4.66 -8.90 -5.82
CA ALA A 23 -3.66 -8.30 -4.95
C ALA A 23 -3.93 -6.81 -4.67
N VAL A 24 -4.31 -6.03 -5.69
CA VAL A 24 -4.71 -4.62 -5.54
C VAL A 24 -5.88 -4.52 -4.57
N ALA A 25 -6.93 -5.33 -4.74
CA ALA A 25 -8.09 -5.33 -3.86
C ALA A 25 -7.69 -5.60 -2.40
N GLN A 26 -6.90 -6.65 -2.14
CA GLN A 26 -6.41 -6.97 -0.80
C GLN A 26 -5.54 -5.85 -0.20
N LEU A 27 -4.61 -5.27 -0.98
CA LEU A 27 -3.76 -4.18 -0.50
C LEU A 27 -4.56 -2.90 -0.18
N LYS A 28 -5.63 -2.63 -0.94
CA LYS A 28 -6.54 -1.50 -0.65
C LYS A 28 -7.35 -1.71 0.62
N GLU A 29 -7.74 -2.95 0.93
CA GLU A 29 -8.40 -3.27 2.20
C GLU A 29 -7.48 -3.06 3.41
N LEU A 30 -6.17 -3.28 3.23
CA LEU A 30 -5.16 -3.03 4.27
C LEU A 30 -4.86 -1.55 4.44
N MET A 31 -4.90 -0.75 3.35
CA MET A 31 -4.75 0.70 3.43
C MET A 31 -6.10 1.38 3.66
N THR A 32 -6.51 1.47 4.92
CA THR A 32 -7.60 2.33 5.38
C THR A 32 -7.10 3.75 5.68
N GLU A 33 -8.01 4.72 5.83
CA GLU A 33 -7.64 6.08 6.26
C GLU A 33 -6.90 6.07 7.59
N GLU A 34 -7.37 5.26 8.55
CA GLU A 34 -6.75 5.11 9.86
C GLU A 34 -5.35 4.48 9.77
N ALA A 35 -5.20 3.38 9.02
CA ALA A 35 -3.91 2.72 8.85
C ALA A 35 -2.89 3.63 8.13
N THR A 36 -3.35 4.39 7.13
CA THR A 36 -2.52 5.35 6.39
C THR A 36 -2.10 6.50 7.31
N ALA A 37 -3.05 7.08 8.06
CA ALA A 37 -2.76 8.15 9.01
C ALA A 37 -1.80 7.69 10.12
N GLN A 38 -2.00 6.49 10.66
CA GLN A 38 -1.11 5.91 11.66
C GLN A 38 0.30 5.69 11.11
N HIS A 39 0.43 5.09 9.92
CA HIS A 39 1.74 4.89 9.28
C HIS A 39 2.47 6.22 9.09
N PHE A 40 1.77 7.27 8.63
CA PHE A 40 2.37 8.58 8.45
C PHE A 40 2.76 9.25 9.79
N ALA A 41 1.93 9.11 10.83
CA ALA A 41 2.29 9.61 12.16
C ALA A 41 3.55 8.95 12.74
N GLU A 42 3.76 7.65 12.46
CA GLU A 42 4.90 6.88 12.99
C GLU A 42 6.18 6.98 12.14
N LYS A 43 6.04 7.04 10.81
CA LYS A 43 7.16 6.92 9.85
C LYS A 43 7.46 8.20 9.08
N HIS A 44 6.49 9.12 9.01
CA HIS A 44 6.54 10.35 8.23
C HIS A 44 6.14 11.56 9.09
N ALA A 45 6.74 11.68 10.29
CA ALA A 45 6.37 12.71 11.26
C ALA A 45 6.50 14.13 10.66
N GLY A 46 5.38 14.84 10.59
CA GLY A 46 5.31 16.19 10.02
C GLY A 46 4.92 16.24 8.54
N GLU A 47 4.84 15.10 7.85
CA GLU A 47 4.25 15.03 6.51
C GLU A 47 2.73 14.85 6.59
N GLN A 48 2.02 15.44 5.63
CA GLN A 48 0.58 15.23 5.52
C GLN A 48 0.32 13.83 4.93
N ALA A 49 -0.49 13.04 5.63
CA ALA A 49 -0.94 11.76 5.10
C ALA A 49 -1.74 11.96 3.79
N PRO A 50 -1.51 11.12 2.77
CA PRO A 50 -2.30 11.16 1.54
C PRO A 50 -3.77 10.82 1.83
N THR A 51 -4.66 11.22 0.93
CA THR A 51 -6.04 10.74 0.98
C THR A 51 -6.09 9.23 0.69
N LEU A 52 -7.17 8.57 1.11
CA LEU A 52 -7.39 7.16 0.80
C LEU A 52 -7.33 6.87 -0.71
N GLU A 53 -7.93 7.76 -1.50
CA GLU A 53 -7.90 7.68 -2.97
C GLU A 53 -6.48 7.76 -3.53
N GLN A 54 -5.64 8.66 -3.01
CA GLN A 54 -4.23 8.79 -3.41
C GLN A 54 -3.42 7.54 -3.02
N ALA A 55 -3.64 7.00 -1.81
CA ALA A 55 -3.00 5.76 -1.38
C ALA A 55 -3.39 4.58 -2.29
N HIS A 56 -4.68 4.48 -2.64
CA HIS A 56 -5.22 3.45 -3.53
C HIS A 56 -4.70 3.56 -4.96
N ALA A 57 -4.60 4.78 -5.50
CA ALA A 57 -3.95 5.03 -6.79
C ALA A 57 -2.47 4.63 -6.76
N GLY A 58 -1.77 4.87 -5.65
CA GLY A 58 -0.41 4.41 -5.43
C GLY A 58 -0.28 2.88 -5.47
N ILE A 59 -1.20 2.16 -4.82
CA ILE A 59 -1.25 0.68 -4.88
C ILE A 59 -1.44 0.21 -6.32
N GLU A 60 -2.41 0.78 -7.04
CA GLU A 60 -2.71 0.43 -8.42
C GLU A 60 -1.54 0.67 -9.37
N GLN A 61 -0.68 1.63 -9.10
CA GLN A 61 0.48 1.91 -9.94
C GLN A 61 1.69 1.04 -9.57
N ASN A 62 1.88 0.77 -8.28
CA ASN A 62 3.15 0.23 -7.77
C ASN A 62 3.12 -1.23 -7.36
N VAL A 63 1.96 -1.89 -7.33
CA VAL A 63 1.93 -3.33 -7.06
C VAL A 63 2.55 -4.10 -8.22
N VAL A 64 3.47 -5.01 -7.87
CA VAL A 64 4.20 -5.89 -8.78
C VAL A 64 4.18 -7.32 -8.25
N GLU A 65 4.33 -8.29 -9.12
CA GLU A 65 4.57 -9.68 -8.70
C GLU A 65 5.97 -9.75 -8.08
N ALA A 66 6.08 -10.36 -6.90
CA ALA A 66 7.35 -10.58 -6.23
C ALA A 66 8.15 -11.66 -6.97
N ALA A 67 9.43 -11.38 -7.23
CA ALA A 67 10.36 -12.29 -7.89
C ALA A 67 10.78 -13.46 -7.00
#